data_AF-A0A2D0KCX3-F1
#
_entry.id   AF-A0A2D0KCX3-F1
#
_cell.length_a   1.000
_cell.length_b   1.000
_cell.length_c   1.000
_cell.angle_alpha   90.00
_cell.angle_beta   90.00
_cell.angle_gamma   90.00
#
_symmetry.space_group_name_H-M   'P 1'
#
loop_
_entity.id
_entity.type
_entity.pdbx_description
1 polymer ?
#
loop_
_entity_poly.entity_id
_entity_poly.type
_entity_poly.pdbx_seq_one_letter_code
_entity_poly.pdbx_strand_id
1 'polypeptide(L)'
;MRGFGCDPCWMQDAQEERSMEEAAHQEALEEQQEKDAHRLYESLPEGTQSIFSPRMNELFGELFDTGSDIDEMVNGLLYNLCLFKVQKEAV
;
A
#
# COMPACT_ATOMS: atom_id res chain seq x y z
N MET A 1 17.67 32.71 31.20
CA MET A 1 18.51 31.50 31.11
C MET A 1 17.60 30.34 30.75
N ARG A 2 17.73 29.77 29.54
CA ARG A 2 17.01 28.52 29.19
C ARG A 2 17.75 27.39 29.90
N GLY A 3 17.09 26.72 30.84
CA GLY A 3 17.64 25.51 31.46
C GLY A 3 17.79 24.45 30.39
N PHE A 4 19.03 24.06 30.09
CA PHE A 4 19.30 22.82 29.36
C PHE A 4 19.02 21.67 30.34
N GLY A 5 17.75 21.31 30.46
CA GLY A 5 17.35 20.05 31.07
C GLY A 5 17.71 18.96 30.09
N CYS A 6 18.94 18.43 30.17
CA CYS A 6 19.22 17.14 29.57
C CYS A 6 18.38 16.11 30.33
N ASP A 7 17.45 15.45 29.65
CA ASP A 7 16.79 14.29 30.21
C ASP A 7 17.87 13.29 30.66
N PRO A 8 17.71 12.63 31.81
CA PRO A 8 18.64 11.60 32.25
C PRO A 8 18.80 10.54 31.17
N CYS A 9 20.03 10.05 30.95
CA CYS A 9 20.32 9.08 29.88
C CYS A 9 19.34 7.88 29.87
N TRP A 10 18.95 7.37 31.04
CA TRP A 10 18.00 6.25 31.15
C TRP A 10 16.56 6.57 30.70
N MET A 11 16.13 7.85 30.67
CA MET A 11 14.86 8.25 30.05
C MET A 11 14.99 8.40 28.54
N GLN A 12 16.15 8.81 28.04
CA GLN A 12 16.48 8.79 26.62
C GLN A 12 16.48 7.37 26.07
N ASP A 13 17.17 6.45 26.75
CA ASP A 13 17.24 5.03 26.35
C ASP A 13 15.84 4.40 26.28
N ALA A 14 15.00 4.62 27.31
CA ALA A 14 13.62 4.09 27.33
C ALA A 14 12.69 4.74 26.29
N GLN A 15 12.95 5.98 25.89
CA GLN A 15 12.18 6.63 24.82
C GLN A 15 12.63 6.12 23.45
N GLU A 16 13.93 5.92 23.25
CA GLU A 16 14.50 5.37 22.03
C GLU A 16 14.03 3.93 21.81
N GLU A 17 14.06 3.08 22.85
CA GLU A 17 13.51 1.71 22.79
C GLU A 17 12.04 1.67 22.37
N ARG A 18 11.19 2.53 22.96
CA ARG A 18 9.78 2.63 22.56
C ARG A 18 9.62 3.10 21.11
N SER A 19 10.41 4.06 20.67
CA SER A 19 10.36 4.55 19.29
C SER A 19 10.77 3.47 18.29
N MET A 20 11.75 2.63 18.65
CA MET A 20 12.16 1.49 17.83
C MET A 20 11.09 0.41 17.80
N GLU A 21 10.45 0.12 18.95
CA GLU A 21 9.35 -0.84 19.03
C GLU A 21 8.13 -0.39 18.23
N GLU A 22 7.75 0.89 18.32
CA GLU A 22 6.68 1.49 17.52
C GLU A 22 6.99 1.45 16.02
N ALA A 23 8.24 1.75 15.64
CA ALA A 23 8.68 1.66 14.24
C ALA A 23 8.63 0.22 13.72
N ALA A 24 9.11 -0.75 14.50
CA ALA A 24 9.05 -2.17 14.14
C ALA A 24 7.60 -2.68 14.04
N HIS A 25 6.72 -2.23 14.94
CA HIS A 25 5.30 -2.56 14.89
C HIS A 25 4.62 -1.96 13.65
N GLN A 26 4.95 -0.71 13.33
CA GLN A 26 4.44 -0.04 12.13
C GLN A 26 4.89 -0.76 10.84
N GLU A 27 6.17 -1.15 10.75
CA GLU A 27 6.70 -1.92 9.63
C GLU A 27 5.99 -3.28 9.47
N ALA A 28 5.73 -3.98 10.58
CA ALA A 28 4.99 -5.24 10.55
C ALA A 28 3.54 -5.08 10.03
N LEU A 29 2.87 -3.97 10.39
CA LEU A 29 1.54 -3.65 9.85
C LEU A 29 1.59 -3.35 8.35
N GLU A 30 2.59 -2.59 7.91
CA GLU A 30 2.77 -2.27 6.49
C GLU A 30 3.03 -3.55 5.68
N GLU A 31 3.90 -4.44 6.15
CA GLU A 31 4.15 -5.73 5.49
C GLU A 31 2.88 -6.59 5.40
N GLN A 32 2.07 -6.61 6.47
CA GLN A 32 0.81 -7.32 6.50
C GLN A 32 -0.19 -6.73 5.48
N GLN A 33 -0.28 -5.40 5.40
CA GLN A 33 -1.16 -4.71 4.44
C GLN A 33 -0.74 -4.98 3.00
N GLU A 34 0.55 -4.97 2.70
CA GLU A 34 1.08 -5.30 1.37
C GLU A 34 0.75 -6.74 0.97
N LYS A 35 0.93 -7.70 1.89
CA LYS A 35 0.57 -9.10 1.66
C LYS A 35 -0.91 -9.29 1.37
N ASP A 36 -1.77 -8.63 2.13
CA ASP A 36 -3.22 -8.75 1.95
C ASP A 36 -3.69 -8.04 0.67
N ALA A 37 -3.06 -6.92 0.30
CA ALA A 37 -3.32 -6.24 -0.97
C ALA A 37 -2.87 -7.08 -2.17
N HIS A 38 -1.71 -7.75 -2.07
CA HIS A 38 -1.22 -8.65 -3.10
C HIS A 38 -2.18 -9.83 -3.32
N ARG A 39 -2.65 -10.47 -2.24
CA ARG A 39 -3.66 -11.54 -2.33
C ARG A 39 -4.96 -11.07 -2.97
N LEU A 40 -5.40 -9.86 -2.65
CA LEU A 40 -6.61 -9.30 -3.24
C LEU A 40 -6.42 -9.00 -4.72
N TYR A 41 -5.25 -8.50 -5.11
CA TYR A 41 -4.87 -8.29 -6.50
C TYR A 41 -4.83 -9.60 -7.29
N GLU A 42 -4.20 -10.65 -6.75
CA GLU A 42 -4.18 -12.00 -7.37
C GLU A 42 -5.59 -12.62 -7.49
N SER A 43 -6.54 -12.18 -6.67
CA SER A 43 -7.94 -12.63 -6.74
C SER A 43 -8.77 -11.93 -7.82
N LEU A 44 -8.23 -10.89 -8.45
CA LEU A 44 -8.92 -10.17 -9.52
C LEU A 44 -9.04 -11.06 -10.77
N PRO A 45 -10.14 -10.93 -11.54
CA PRO A 45 -10.26 -11.62 -12.82
C PRO A 45 -9.13 -11.23 -13.77
N GLU A 46 -8.55 -12.20 -14.47
CA GLU A 46 -7.58 -11.92 -15.52
C GLU A 46 -8.24 -11.22 -16.70
N GLY A 47 -7.56 -10.20 -17.25
CA GLY A 47 -8.01 -9.45 -18.41
C GLY A 47 -8.82 -8.21 -18.07
N THR A 48 -8.40 -7.07 -18.63
CA THR A 48 -9.05 -5.76 -18.48
C THR A 48 -10.52 -5.78 -18.84
N GLN A 49 -10.91 -6.62 -19.81
CA GLN A 49 -12.30 -6.79 -20.24
C GLN A 49 -13.21 -7.34 -19.14
N SER A 50 -12.69 -8.17 -18.23
CA SER A 50 -13.44 -8.74 -17.11
C SER A 50 -13.48 -7.83 -15.88
N ILE A 51 -12.53 -6.90 -15.77
CA ILE A 51 -12.42 -5.97 -14.64
C ILE A 51 -13.21 -4.68 -14.89
N PHE A 52 -13.13 -4.12 -16.10
CA PHE A 52 -13.73 -2.83 -16.41
C PHE A 52 -15.14 -2.95 -16.97
N SER A 53 -15.94 -1.89 -16.78
CA SER A 53 -17.29 -1.81 -17.33
C SER A 53 -17.28 -1.91 -18.87
N PRO A 54 -18.38 -2.38 -19.50
CA PRO A 54 -18.48 -2.45 -20.96
C PRO A 54 -18.15 -1.14 -21.68
N ARG A 55 -18.60 -0.01 -21.13
CA ARG A 55 -18.32 1.33 -21.68
C ARG A 55 -16.84 1.72 -21.63
N MET A 56 -16.11 1.27 -20.61
CA MET A 56 -14.67 1.49 -20.51
C MET A 56 -13.93 0.63 -21.55
N ASN A 57 -14.38 -0.61 -21.75
CA ASN A 57 -13.81 -1.49 -22.77
C ASN A 57 -14.10 -1.00 -24.20
N GLU A 58 -15.26 -0.38 -24.45
CA GLU A 58 -15.55 0.26 -25.75
C GLU A 58 -14.63 1.46 -26.04
N LEU A 59 -14.25 2.22 -25.01
CA LEU A 59 -13.42 3.42 -25.18
C LEU A 59 -11.91 3.12 -25.16
N PHE A 60 -11.49 2.14 -24.36
CA PHE A 60 -10.09 1.89 -24.04
C PHE A 60 -9.65 0.44 -24.29
N GLY A 61 -10.55 -0.46 -24.71
CA GLY A 61 -10.24 -1.88 -24.90
C GLY A 61 -9.12 -2.13 -25.89
N GLU A 62 -9.12 -1.43 -27.03
CA GLU A 62 -8.02 -1.51 -28.00
C GLU A 62 -6.68 -1.04 -27.40
N LEU A 63 -6.70 -0.05 -26.51
CA LEU A 63 -5.49 0.41 -25.82
C LEU A 63 -4.97 -0.62 -24.83
N PHE A 64 -5.86 -1.34 -24.13
CA PHE A 64 -5.49 -2.42 -23.23
C PHE A 64 -4.88 -3.62 -23.98
N ASP A 65 -5.33 -3.92 -25.20
CA ASP A 65 -4.86 -5.07 -25.98
C ASP A 65 -3.53 -4.81 -26.72
N THR A 66 -3.15 -3.55 -26.95
CA THR A 66 -2.09 -3.19 -27.91
C THR A 66 -0.73 -2.90 -27.28
N GLY A 67 -0.61 -2.74 -25.96
CA GLY A 67 0.64 -2.27 -25.33
C GLY A 67 0.98 -2.87 -23.98
N SER A 68 2.19 -3.42 -23.85
CA SER A 68 2.78 -3.87 -22.57
C SER A 68 2.80 -2.77 -21.51
N ASP A 69 3.05 -1.53 -21.94
CA ASP A 69 3.18 -0.39 -21.03
C ASP A 69 1.82 -0.01 -20.41
N ILE A 70 0.73 -0.18 -21.17
CA ILE A 70 -0.62 0.08 -20.67
C ILE A 70 -1.06 -1.02 -19.72
N ASP A 71 -0.70 -2.28 -19.99
CA ASP A 71 -0.95 -3.39 -19.09
C ASP A 71 -0.25 -3.18 -17.74
N GLU A 72 1.03 -2.77 -17.75
CA GLU A 72 1.76 -2.43 -16.51
C GLU A 72 1.10 -1.26 -15.75
N MET A 73 0.67 -0.20 -16.46
CA MET A 73 -0.04 0.92 -15.84
C MET A 73 -1.37 0.52 -15.20
N VAL A 74 -2.15 -0.33 -15.88
CA VAL A 74 -3.44 -0.82 -15.38
C VAL A 74 -3.23 -1.73 -14.17
N ASN A 75 -2.28 -2.66 -14.26
CA ASN A 75 -1.92 -3.54 -13.16
C ASN A 75 -1.44 -2.75 -11.94
N GLY A 76 -0.60 -1.73 -12.13
CA GLY A 76 -0.19 -0.81 -11.06
C GLY A 76 -1.36 -0.05 -10.44
N LEU A 77 -2.30 0.44 -11.26
CA LEU A 77 -3.52 1.11 -10.75
C LEU A 77 -4.37 0.14 -9.91
N LEU A 78 -4.59 -1.08 -10.40
CA LEU A 78 -5.38 -2.09 -9.70
C LEU A 78 -4.72 -2.48 -8.38
N TYR A 79 -3.41 -2.69 -8.35
CA TYR A 79 -2.67 -2.97 -7.12
C TYR A 79 -2.80 -1.84 -6.09
N ASN A 80 -2.65 -0.58 -6.53
CA ASN A 80 -2.81 0.58 -5.66
C ASN A 80 -4.24 0.69 -5.08
N LEU A 81 -5.27 0.35 -5.86
CA LEU A 81 -6.65 0.28 -5.37
C LEU A 81 -6.82 -0.83 -4.32
N CYS A 82 -6.15 -1.97 -4.49
CA CYS A 82 -6.14 -3.06 -3.51
C CYS A 82 -5.49 -2.62 -2.20
N LEU A 83 -4.31 -1.98 -2.27
CA LEU A 83 -3.64 -1.39 -1.10
C LEU A 83 -4.53 -0.39 -0.38
N PHE A 84 -5.13 0.55 -1.12
CA PHE A 84 -6.01 1.56 -0.53
C PHE A 84 -7.24 0.94 0.15
N LYS A 85 -7.80 -0.13 -0.44
CA LYS A 85 -8.92 -0.86 0.16
C LYS A 85 -8.52 -1.51 1.48
N VAL A 86 -7.39 -2.24 1.51
CA VAL A 86 -6.88 -2.91 2.72
C VAL A 86 -6.57 -1.89 3.82
N GLN A 87 -5.92 -0.79 3.48
CA GLN A 87 -5.65 0.31 4.41
C GLN A 87 -6.93 0.91 4.99
N LYS A 88 -7.97 1.08 4.16
CA LYS A 88 -9.26 1.61 4.61
C LYS A 88 -10.03 0.64 5.52
N GLU A 89 -9.91 -0.66 5.28
CA GLU A 89 -10.55 -1.70 6.10
C GLU A 89 -9.81 -1.97 7.42
N ALA A 90 -8.55 -1.53 7.54
CA ALA A 90 -7.75 -1.61 8.76
C ALA A 90 -8.01 -0.47 9.77
N VAL A 91 -8.83 0.53 9.41
CA VAL A 91 -9.23 1.69 10.26
C VAL A 91 -10.61 1.48 10.87
#